data_AF-A0A969S670-F1
#
_entry.id   AF-A0A969S670-F1
#
_cell.length_a   1.000
_cell.length_b   1.000
_cell.length_c   1.000
_cell.angle_alpha   90.00
_cell.angle_beta   90.00
_cell.angle_gamma   90.00
#
_symmetry.space_group_name_H-M   'P 1'
#
loop_
_entity.id
_entity.type
_entity.pdbx_description
1 polymer ?
#
loop_
_entity_poly.entity_id
_entity_poly.type
_entity_poly.pdbx_seq_one_letter_code
_entity_poly.pdbx_strand_id
1 'polypeptide(L)'
;MQARLQVSKAINLLILMPAAFVFAEIIRAWFVTGFPWLVLGYSQAPSDNIITPLLGYAPIVGVYGITWLLALTAAVIVYLAPKLSSHSVKYKLRRIAIAATTSVWVIGVLLMSYDWSSPSGQPLTVSLVQGNVAQHLKFREDQLQPTIDNYRELVDKSRGKLIVLPEPPSPSCLINCQRM
;
A
#
# COMPACT_ATOMS: atom_id res chain seq x y z
N MET A 1 -17.20 23.09 29.53
CA MET A 1 -18.13 23.13 28.38
C MET A 1 -17.85 21.93 27.48
N GLN A 2 -18.57 20.82 27.67
CA GLN A 2 -18.49 19.67 26.76
C GLN A 2 -19.57 19.86 25.70
N ALA A 3 -19.20 20.36 24.52
CA ALA A 3 -20.09 20.36 23.37
C ALA A 3 -20.34 18.90 22.96
N ARG A 4 -21.39 18.28 23.51
CA ARG A 4 -21.88 16.99 23.03
C ARG A 4 -22.58 17.25 21.71
N LEU A 5 -21.82 17.17 20.62
CA LEU A 5 -22.38 17.06 19.27
C LEU A 5 -23.32 15.83 19.28
N GLN A 6 -24.64 16.08 19.28
CA GLN A 6 -25.66 15.04 19.26
C GLN A 6 -25.78 14.45 17.86
N VAL A 7 -24.70 13.82 17.41
CA VAL A 7 -24.66 13.12 16.13
C VAL A 7 -25.26 11.73 16.32
N SER A 8 -26.06 11.27 15.36
CA SER A 8 -26.66 9.94 15.45
C SER A 8 -25.57 8.86 15.52
N LYS A 9 -25.83 7.79 16.28
CA LYS A 9 -24.89 6.65 16.40
C LYS A 9 -24.49 6.08 15.03
N ALA A 10 -25.40 6.12 14.05
CA ALA A 10 -25.14 5.67 12.69
C ALA A 10 -24.16 6.58 11.95
N ILE A 11 -24.31 7.91 12.05
CA ILE A 11 -23.38 8.87 11.42
C ILE A 11 -22.00 8.78 12.07
N ASN A 12 -21.94 8.68 13.40
CA ASN A 12 -20.68 8.49 14.12
C ASN A 12 -19.95 7.23 13.63
N LEU A 13 -20.65 6.10 13.57
CA LEU A 13 -20.03 4.83 13.23
C LEU A 13 -19.70 4.70 11.73
N LEU A 14 -20.60 5.08 10.83
CA LEU A 14 -20.45 4.82 9.40
C LEU A 14 -19.67 5.90 8.64
N ILE A 15 -19.61 7.13 9.17
CA ILE A 15 -18.98 8.26 8.48
C ILE A 15 -17.78 8.75 9.26
N LEU A 16 -17.99 9.18 10.51
CA LEU A 16 -16.95 9.85 11.28
C LEU A 16 -15.82 8.89 11.67
N MET A 17 -16.12 7.66 12.07
CA MET A 17 -15.09 6.69 12.45
C MET A 17 -14.17 6.30 11.28
N PRO A 18 -14.67 5.87 10.10
CA PRO A 18 -13.80 5.60 8.95
C PRO A 18 -13.00 6.82 8.50
N ALA A 19 -13.62 8.01 8.47
CA ALA A 19 -12.93 9.24 8.08
C ALA A 19 -11.83 9.62 9.07
N ALA A 20 -12.10 9.53 10.37
CA ALA A 20 -11.13 9.80 11.42
C ALA A 20 -9.97 8.80 11.39
N PHE A 21 -10.24 7.52 11.10
CA PHE A 21 -9.20 6.50 10.97
C PHE A 21 -8.23 6.85 9.83
N VAL A 22 -8.75 7.15 8.64
CA VAL A 22 -7.93 7.52 7.48
C VAL A 22 -7.17 8.83 7.73
N PHE A 23 -7.83 9.81 8.36
CA PHE A 23 -7.20 11.07 8.72
C PHE A 23 -6.03 10.87 9.71
N ALA A 24 -6.21 9.99 10.70
CA ALA A 24 -5.13 9.61 11.62
C ALA A 24 -3.97 8.92 10.89
N GLU A 25 -4.25 8.06 9.90
CA GLU A 25 -3.19 7.46 9.08
C GLU A 25 -2.43 8.49 8.24
N ILE A 26 -3.14 9.46 7.64
CA ILE A 26 -2.50 10.53 6.86
C ILE A 26 -1.64 11.41 7.77
N ILE A 27 -2.12 11.76 8.96
CA ILE A 27 -1.31 12.48 9.95
C ILE A 27 -0.06 11.67 10.28
N ARG A 28 -0.20 10.37 10.59
CA ARG A 28 0.94 9.49 10.90
C ARG A 28 1.93 9.38 9.75
N ALA A 29 1.46 9.44 8.51
CA ALA A 29 2.30 9.40 7.32
C ALA A 29 3.12 10.68 7.09
N TRP A 30 2.65 11.82 7.61
CA TRP A 30 3.27 13.14 7.35
C TRP A 30 3.94 13.76 8.58
N PHE A 31 3.44 13.50 9.78
CA PHE A 31 3.84 14.21 10.99
C PHE A 31 5.32 13.97 11.33
N VAL A 32 6.05 15.07 11.58
CA VAL A 32 7.51 15.10 11.78
C VAL A 32 8.26 14.59 10.54
N THR A 33 8.80 13.37 10.58
CA THR A 33 9.45 12.72 9.43
C THR A 33 8.46 11.86 8.64
N GLY A 34 7.28 11.61 9.21
CA GLY A 34 6.34 10.61 8.70
C GLY A 34 6.80 9.19 8.97
N PHE A 35 5.84 8.29 9.24
CA PHE A 35 6.11 6.85 9.32
C PHE A 35 4.91 6.06 8.78
N PRO A 36 4.70 6.00 7.45
CA PRO A 36 3.53 5.37 6.82
C PRO A 36 3.64 3.83 6.71
N TRP A 37 4.24 3.17 7.70
CA TRP A 37 4.29 1.71 7.74
C TRP A 37 2.93 1.12 8.10
N LEU A 38 2.63 -0.10 7.65
CA LEU A 38 1.40 -0.83 8.00
C LEU A 38 0.10 -0.04 7.73
N VAL A 39 0.05 0.72 6.63
CA VAL A 39 -1.20 1.32 6.18
C VAL A 39 -2.19 0.21 5.81
N LEU A 40 -3.40 0.27 6.37
CA LEU A 40 -4.39 -0.82 6.27
C LEU A 40 -4.70 -1.20 4.80
N GLY A 41 -4.70 -0.23 3.88
CA GLY A 41 -4.93 -0.46 2.46
C GLY A 41 -3.95 -1.43 1.80
N TYR A 42 -2.72 -1.56 2.30
CA TYR A 42 -1.77 -2.55 1.77
C TYR A 42 -2.15 -3.99 2.07
N SER A 43 -3.09 -4.25 2.99
CA SER A 43 -3.69 -5.59 3.15
C SER A 43 -4.39 -6.10 1.88
N GLN A 44 -4.66 -5.20 0.92
CA GLN A 44 -5.26 -5.52 -0.37
C GLN A 44 -4.23 -5.61 -1.50
N ALA A 45 -2.93 -5.52 -1.20
CA ALA A 45 -1.88 -5.71 -2.20
C ALA A 45 -1.98 -7.09 -2.88
N PRO A 46 -1.50 -7.23 -4.13
CA PRO A 46 -1.51 -8.51 -4.84
C PRO A 46 -0.80 -9.60 -4.03
N SER A 47 -1.40 -10.79 -4.02
CA SER A 47 -0.83 -11.98 -3.41
C SER A 47 -1.12 -13.17 -4.32
N ASP A 48 -0.12 -14.04 -4.51
CA ASP A 48 -0.17 -15.14 -5.49
C ASP A 48 -1.37 -16.08 -5.33
N ASN A 49 -1.94 -16.16 -4.11
CA ASN A 49 -3.00 -17.11 -3.77
C ASN A 49 -4.30 -16.44 -3.26
N ILE A 50 -4.39 -15.11 -3.23
CA ILE A 50 -5.52 -14.39 -2.63
C ILE A 50 -6.00 -13.30 -3.57
N ILE A 51 -7.29 -13.37 -3.93
CA ILE A 51 -7.97 -12.27 -4.62
C ILE A 51 -8.30 -11.19 -3.59
N THR A 52 -7.83 -9.97 -3.84
CA THR A 52 -8.08 -8.79 -3.02
C THR A 52 -8.95 -7.79 -3.80
N PRO A 53 -10.30 -7.90 -3.76
CA PRO A 53 -11.21 -7.13 -4.61
C PRO A 53 -11.00 -5.62 -4.57
N LEU A 54 -10.65 -5.08 -3.40
CA LEU A 54 -10.49 -3.64 -3.24
C LEU A 54 -9.23 -3.09 -3.93
N LEU A 55 -8.31 -3.96 -4.39
CA LEU A 55 -7.16 -3.55 -5.20
C LEU A 55 -7.57 -2.84 -6.49
N GLY A 56 -8.72 -3.19 -7.07
CA GLY A 56 -9.23 -2.52 -8.28
C GLY A 56 -9.49 -1.02 -8.11
N TYR A 57 -9.62 -0.54 -6.87
CA TYR A 57 -9.75 0.88 -6.56
C TYR A 57 -8.40 1.62 -6.44
N ALA A 58 -7.28 0.90 -6.36
CA ALA A 58 -5.94 1.49 -6.22
C ALA A 58 -5.64 2.62 -7.22
N PRO A 59 -5.90 2.47 -8.54
CA PRO A 59 -5.62 3.53 -9.52
C PRO A 59 -6.56 4.73 -9.43
N ILE A 60 -7.72 4.60 -8.78
CA ILE A 60 -8.74 5.66 -8.71
C ILE A 60 -8.60 6.49 -7.44
N VAL A 61 -8.52 5.83 -6.29
CA VAL A 61 -8.58 6.49 -4.96
C VAL A 61 -7.33 6.27 -4.13
N GLY A 62 -6.36 5.51 -4.63
CA GLY A 62 -5.12 5.22 -3.93
C GLY A 62 -5.29 4.39 -2.66
N VAL A 63 -4.18 4.22 -1.93
CA VAL A 63 -4.12 3.36 -0.73
C VAL A 63 -5.01 3.85 0.42
N TYR A 64 -5.13 5.17 0.61
CA TYR A 64 -5.98 5.75 1.66
C TYR A 64 -7.47 5.63 1.33
N GLY A 65 -7.85 5.66 0.05
CA GLY A 65 -9.20 5.35 -0.37
C GLY A 65 -9.57 3.89 -0.11
N ILE A 66 -8.67 2.95 -0.39
CA ILE A 66 -8.85 1.53 -0.03
C ILE A 66 -8.98 1.37 1.49
N THR A 67 -8.14 2.08 2.25
CA THR A 67 -8.19 2.08 3.72
C THR A 67 -9.54 2.57 4.23
N TRP A 68 -10.08 3.63 3.61
CA TRP A 68 -11.41 4.14 3.92
C TRP A 68 -12.51 3.10 3.64
N LEU A 69 -12.46 2.41 2.49
CA LEU A 69 -13.43 1.36 2.13
C LEU A 69 -13.38 0.17 3.10
N LEU A 70 -12.19 -0.21 3.57
CA LEU A 70 -12.01 -1.25 4.60
C LEU A 70 -12.58 -0.81 5.94
N ALA A 71 -12.25 0.41 6.40
CA ALA A 71 -12.77 0.97 7.64
C ALA A 71 -14.30 1.11 7.59
N LEU A 72 -14.85 1.51 6.44
CA LEU A 72 -16.29 1.56 6.20
C LEU A 72 -16.92 0.16 6.26
N THR A 73 -16.29 -0.84 5.63
CA THR A 73 -16.78 -2.23 5.69
C THR A 73 -16.80 -2.74 7.14
N ALA A 74 -15.73 -2.49 7.90
CA ALA A 74 -15.68 -2.83 9.32
C ALA A 74 -16.77 -2.11 10.13
N ALA A 75 -16.99 -0.81 9.87
CA ALA A 75 -18.05 -0.03 10.50
C ALA A 75 -19.45 -0.58 10.18
N VAL A 76 -19.70 -1.01 8.94
CA VAL A 76 -20.96 -1.66 8.56
C VAL A 76 -21.13 -2.99 9.29
N ILE A 77 -20.10 -3.83 9.38
CA ILE A 77 -20.17 -5.09 10.13
C ILE A 77 -20.55 -4.83 11.60
N VAL A 78 -19.92 -3.84 12.24
CA VAL A 78 -20.25 -3.44 13.62
C VAL A 78 -21.67 -2.89 13.72
N TYR A 79 -22.10 -2.08 12.76
CA TYR A 79 -23.46 -1.51 12.72
C TYR A 79 -24.53 -2.61 12.62
N LEU A 80 -24.24 -3.69 11.91
CA LEU A 80 -25.13 -4.83 11.73
C LEU A 80 -25.09 -5.84 12.89
N ALA A 81 -24.14 -5.70 13.82
CA ALA A 81 -23.98 -6.61 14.94
C ALA A 81 -25.21 -6.54 15.88
N PRO A 82 -25.81 -7.69 16.27
CA PRO A 82 -27.05 -7.73 17.05
C PRO A 82 -26.98 -6.98 18.39
N LYS A 83 -25.78 -6.90 18.99
CA LYS A 83 -25.54 -6.31 20.32
C LYS A 83 -25.53 -4.78 20.33
N LEU A 84 -25.26 -4.16 19.17
CA LEU A 84 -25.22 -2.69 18.99
C LEU A 84 -26.42 -2.18 18.19
N SER A 85 -27.08 -3.05 17.44
CA SER A 85 -28.31 -2.74 16.73
C SER A 85 -29.43 -2.51 17.74
N SER A 86 -29.75 -1.24 17.99
CA SER A 86 -31.02 -0.88 18.62
C SER A 86 -32.14 -1.59 17.85
N HIS A 87 -33.11 -2.18 18.55
CA HIS A 87 -34.32 -2.78 17.93
C HIS A 87 -35.02 -1.85 16.92
N SER A 88 -34.65 -0.56 16.88
CA SER A 88 -35.13 0.47 15.96
C SER A 88 -34.36 0.62 14.64
N VAL A 89 -33.29 -0.16 14.36
CA VAL A 89 -32.66 -0.12 13.02
C VAL A 89 -33.66 -0.66 12.00
N LYS A 90 -34.27 0.25 11.25
CA LYS A 90 -35.26 -0.07 10.22
C LYS A 90 -34.65 -1.09 9.26
N TYR A 91 -35.31 -2.24 9.09
CA TYR A 91 -34.89 -3.34 8.21
C TYR A 91 -34.45 -2.87 6.82
N LYS A 92 -35.10 -1.83 6.29
CA LYS A 92 -34.75 -1.17 5.02
C LYS A 92 -33.32 -0.61 5.01
N LEU A 93 -32.89 0.07 6.07
CA LEU A 93 -31.56 0.69 6.15
C LEU A 93 -30.46 -0.37 6.24
N ARG A 94 -30.73 -1.46 6.97
CA ARG A 94 -29.84 -2.64 7.03
C ARG A 94 -29.63 -3.27 5.65
N ARG A 95 -30.72 -3.46 4.88
CA ARG A 95 -30.61 -3.99 3.50
C ARG A 95 -29.81 -3.08 2.59
N ILE A 96 -30.01 -1.76 2.70
CA ILE A 96 -29.26 -0.77 1.92
C ILE A 96 -27.77 -0.83 2.26
N ALA A 97 -27.40 -0.87 3.55
CA ALA A 97 -26.01 -0.93 3.97
C ALA A 97 -25.30 -2.20 3.47
N ILE A 98 -25.98 -3.36 3.55
CA ILE A 98 -25.46 -4.63 3.03
C ILE A 98 -25.30 -4.53 1.51
N ALA A 99 -26.34 -4.11 0.79
CA ALA A 99 -26.30 -4.02 -0.67
C ALA A 99 -25.19 -3.06 -1.16
N ALA A 100 -25.07 -1.89 -0.53
CA ALA A 100 -24.04 -0.90 -0.85
C ALA A 100 -22.63 -1.44 -0.58
N THR A 101 -22.44 -2.13 0.55
CA THR A 101 -21.13 -2.74 0.87
C THR A 101 -20.82 -3.83 -0.15
N THR A 102 -21.73 -4.78 -0.38
CA THR A 102 -21.52 -5.84 -1.39
C THR A 102 -21.23 -5.26 -2.77
N SER A 103 -21.93 -4.20 -3.20
CA SER A 103 -21.65 -3.57 -4.49
C SER A 103 -20.24 -2.99 -4.57
N VAL A 104 -19.71 -2.39 -3.49
CA VAL A 104 -18.33 -1.88 -3.45
C VAL A 104 -17.34 -3.01 -3.71
N TRP A 105 -17.50 -4.16 -3.04
CA TRP A 105 -16.61 -5.30 -3.22
C TRP A 105 -16.72 -5.92 -4.62
N VAL A 106 -17.93 -6.05 -5.17
CA VAL A 106 -18.14 -6.57 -6.54
C VAL A 106 -17.56 -5.64 -7.60
N ILE A 107 -17.79 -4.32 -7.48
CA ILE A 107 -17.21 -3.32 -8.38
C ILE A 107 -15.69 -3.36 -8.31
N GLY A 108 -15.12 -3.56 -7.11
CA GLY A 108 -13.68 -3.74 -6.94
C GLY A 108 -13.12 -4.87 -7.80
N VAL A 109 -13.76 -6.05 -7.79
CA VAL A 109 -13.37 -7.18 -8.67
C VAL A 109 -13.44 -6.79 -10.15
N LEU A 110 -14.51 -6.11 -10.57
CA LEU A 110 -14.66 -5.69 -11.97
C LEU A 110 -13.56 -4.70 -12.40
N LEU A 111 -13.18 -3.78 -11.51
CA LEU A 111 -12.11 -2.81 -11.78
C LEU A 111 -10.72 -3.45 -11.88
N MET A 112 -10.50 -4.60 -11.25
CA MET A 112 -9.24 -5.35 -11.38
C MET A 112 -9.03 -5.90 -12.80
N SER A 113 -10.11 -6.14 -13.56
CA SER A 113 -10.04 -6.61 -14.94
C SER A 113 -9.79 -5.49 -15.95
N TYR A 114 -9.73 -4.23 -15.50
CA TYR A 114 -9.51 -3.09 -16.38
C TYR A 114 -8.03 -2.71 -16.40
N ASP A 115 -7.43 -2.75 -17.59
CA ASP A 115 -6.06 -2.31 -17.80
C ASP A 115 -5.99 -0.78 -17.87
N TRP A 116 -5.53 -0.17 -16.78
CA TRP A 116 -5.39 1.29 -16.66
C TRP A 116 -4.21 1.89 -17.47
N SER A 117 -3.34 1.03 -18.02
CA SER A 117 -2.18 1.44 -18.81
C SER A 117 -1.94 0.48 -19.96
N SER A 118 -1.51 1.02 -21.11
CA SER A 118 -1.06 0.22 -22.25
C SER A 118 0.47 0.21 -22.34
N PRO A 119 1.09 -0.91 -22.76
CA PRO A 119 2.52 -0.95 -23.04
C PRO A 119 2.91 0.09 -24.08
N SER A 120 4.04 0.77 -23.85
CA SER A 120 4.59 1.75 -24.80
C SER A 120 5.97 1.30 -25.28
N GLY A 121 6.12 1.21 -26.60
CA GLY A 121 7.36 0.77 -27.25
C GLY A 121 7.58 -0.74 -27.23
N GLN A 122 8.82 -1.15 -27.47
CA GLN A 122 9.23 -2.56 -27.47
C GLN A 122 9.65 -3.01 -26.06
N PRO A 123 9.40 -4.28 -25.67
CA PRO A 123 9.86 -4.82 -24.41
C PRO A 123 11.38 -4.64 -24.21
N LEU A 124 11.77 -4.17 -23.02
CA LEU A 124 13.17 -3.95 -22.65
C LEU A 124 13.62 -5.03 -21.67
N THR A 125 14.68 -5.76 -22.02
CA THR A 125 15.31 -6.71 -21.08
C THR A 125 16.09 -5.94 -20.02
N VAL A 126 15.71 -6.10 -18.75
CA VAL A 126 16.35 -5.45 -17.59
C VAL A 126 17.05 -6.50 -16.73
N SER A 127 18.26 -6.20 -16.25
CA SER A 127 18.97 -6.99 -15.23
C SER A 127 19.02 -6.20 -13.92
N LEU A 128 18.47 -6.79 -12.85
CA LEU A 128 18.60 -6.27 -11.49
C LEU A 128 19.76 -6.97 -10.80
N VAL A 129 20.82 -6.22 -10.50
CA VAL A 129 22.00 -6.78 -9.85
C VAL A 129 21.81 -6.78 -8.34
N GLN A 130 22.09 -7.90 -7.68
CA GLN A 130 22.02 -8.03 -6.22
C GLN A 130 23.33 -8.56 -5.68
N GLY A 131 24.13 -7.69 -5.06
CA GLY A 131 25.44 -8.08 -4.52
C GLY A 131 25.37 -8.87 -3.21
N ASN A 132 24.21 -8.89 -2.53
CA ASN A 132 23.99 -9.60 -1.26
C ASN A 132 25.07 -9.35 -0.19
N VAL A 133 25.55 -8.10 -0.09
CA VAL A 133 26.58 -7.71 0.89
C VAL A 133 25.96 -7.68 2.28
N ALA A 134 26.55 -8.41 3.23
CA ALA A 134 26.08 -8.42 4.60
C ALA A 134 26.14 -7.02 5.23
N GLN A 135 25.10 -6.62 5.98
CA GLN A 135 24.95 -5.26 6.50
C GLN A 135 26.15 -4.80 7.35
N HIS A 136 26.76 -5.70 8.13
CA HIS A 136 27.92 -5.38 8.97
C HIS A 136 29.23 -5.23 8.18
N LEU A 137 29.27 -5.70 6.93
CA LEU A 137 30.40 -5.53 6.02
C LEU A 137 30.23 -4.30 5.11
N LYS A 138 28.99 -3.87 4.88
CA LYS A 138 28.61 -2.82 3.91
C LYS A 138 29.45 -1.55 4.02
N PHE A 139 29.79 -1.12 5.24
CA PHE A 139 30.50 0.14 5.50
C PHE A 139 31.97 -0.05 5.92
N ARG A 140 32.49 -1.28 5.86
CA ARG A 140 33.89 -1.55 6.19
C ARG A 140 34.77 -1.14 5.02
N GLU A 141 35.79 -0.34 5.32
CA GLU A 141 36.71 0.18 4.30
C GLU A 141 37.48 -0.94 3.59
N ASP A 142 37.88 -1.98 4.32
CA ASP A 142 38.52 -3.17 3.76
C ASP A 142 37.60 -4.02 2.87
N GLN A 143 36.29 -3.82 2.93
CA GLN A 143 35.29 -4.54 2.13
C GLN A 143 34.81 -3.74 0.91
N LEU A 144 35.26 -2.48 0.75
CA LEU A 144 34.83 -1.61 -0.34
C LEU A 144 35.25 -2.16 -1.72
N GLN A 145 36.54 -2.45 -1.90
CA GLN A 145 37.07 -2.93 -3.19
C GLN A 145 36.52 -4.32 -3.56
N PRO A 146 36.48 -5.31 -2.65
CA PRO A 146 35.84 -6.60 -2.93
C PRO A 146 34.36 -6.47 -3.31
N THR A 147 33.63 -5.57 -2.66
CA THR A 147 32.22 -5.30 -3.00
C THR A 147 32.09 -4.75 -4.41
N ILE A 148 32.93 -3.77 -4.77
CA ILE A 148 32.98 -3.18 -6.11
C ILE A 148 33.26 -4.25 -7.18
N ASP A 149 34.26 -5.10 -6.95
CA ASP A 149 34.66 -6.11 -7.94
C ASP A 149 33.58 -7.19 -8.11
N ASN A 150 32.89 -7.57 -7.03
CA ASN A 150 31.71 -8.43 -7.11
C ASN A 150 30.59 -7.78 -7.96
N TYR A 151 30.30 -6.49 -7.76
CA TYR A 151 29.32 -5.79 -8.58
C TYR A 151 29.73 -5.73 -10.06
N ARG A 152 31.02 -5.48 -10.37
CA ARG A 152 31.55 -5.52 -11.75
C ARG A 152 31.32 -6.87 -12.39
N GLU A 153 31.70 -7.95 -11.71
CA GLU A 153 31.50 -9.30 -12.22
C GLU A 153 30.02 -9.62 -12.48
N LEU A 154 29.11 -9.17 -11.61
CA LEU A 154 27.66 -9.34 -11.78
C LEU A 154 27.12 -8.51 -12.95
N VAL A 155 27.66 -7.31 -13.17
CA VAL A 155 27.34 -6.46 -14.34
C VAL A 155 27.82 -7.13 -15.62
N ASP A 156 29.05 -7.63 -15.66
CA ASP A 156 29.62 -8.30 -16.84
C ASP A 156 28.84 -9.58 -17.23
N LYS A 157 28.29 -10.28 -16.23
CA LYS A 157 27.43 -11.46 -16.44
C LYS A 157 25.98 -11.13 -16.80
N SER A 158 25.57 -9.87 -16.65
CA SER A 158 24.20 -9.45 -16.94
C SER A 158 23.94 -9.41 -18.44
N ARG A 159 22.70 -9.72 -18.83
CA ARG A 159 22.28 -9.82 -20.24
C ARG A 159 21.25 -8.75 -20.63
N GLY A 160 20.80 -7.96 -19.65
CA GLY A 160 19.83 -6.90 -19.86
C GLY A 160 20.43 -5.71 -20.61
N LYS A 161 19.62 -5.09 -21.47
CA LYS A 161 19.97 -3.82 -22.12
C LYS A 161 19.98 -2.65 -21.12
N LEU A 162 19.24 -2.79 -20.02
CA LEU A 162 19.32 -1.91 -18.85
C LEU A 162 19.78 -2.72 -17.63
N ILE A 163 20.81 -2.26 -16.94
CA ILE A 163 21.34 -2.87 -15.72
C ILE A 163 21.09 -1.90 -14.57
N VAL A 164 20.40 -2.36 -13.51
CA VAL A 164 20.08 -1.55 -12.34
C VAL A 164 20.86 -2.08 -11.14
N LEU A 165 21.62 -1.19 -10.52
CA LEU A 165 22.35 -1.44 -9.27
C LEU A 165 21.51 -1.01 -8.06
N PRO A 166 21.68 -1.66 -6.89
CA PRO A 166 21.02 -1.24 -5.67
C PRO A 166 21.66 0.04 -5.11
N GLU A 167 21.04 0.59 -4.06
CA GLU A 167 21.60 1.74 -3.35
C GLU A 167 23.06 1.46 -2.92
N PRO A 168 23.99 2.39 -3.22
CA PRO A 168 25.40 2.17 -2.99
C PRO A 168 25.73 2.01 -1.50
N PRO A 169 26.77 1.22 -1.17
CA PRO A 169 27.19 1.02 0.20
C PRO A 169 27.78 2.26 0.87
N SER A 170 28.40 3.20 0.13
CA SER A 170 29.00 4.42 0.70
C SER A 170 29.13 5.57 -0.32
N PRO A 171 29.27 6.82 0.13
CA PRO A 171 29.57 7.97 -0.74
C PRO A 171 30.88 7.79 -1.53
N SER A 172 31.89 7.16 -0.94
CA SER A 172 33.16 6.84 -1.62
C SER A 172 32.97 5.85 -2.77
N CYS A 173 31.97 4.96 -2.66
CA CYS A 173 31.57 4.06 -3.74
C CYS A 173 30.95 4.84 -4.91
N LEU A 174 30.12 5.87 -4.67
CA LEU A 174 29.52 6.68 -5.74
C LEU A 174 30.56 7.36 -6.65
N ILE A 175 31.64 7.89 -6.06
CA ILE A 175 32.72 8.56 -6.81
C ILE A 175 33.47 7.57 -7.71
N ASN A 176 33.67 6.34 -7.22
CA ASN A 176 34.43 5.31 -7.94
C ASN A 176 33.56 4.48 -8.90
N CYS A 177 32.26 4.33 -8.63
CA CYS A 177 31.30 3.65 -9.51
C CYS A 177 30.98 4.45 -10.78
N GLN A 178 31.12 5.78 -10.77
CA GLN A 178 31.00 6.58 -12.00
C GLN A 178 32.16 6.36 -13.00
N ARG A 179 33.24 5.69 -12.59
CA ARG A 179 34.37 5.33 -13.44
C ARG A 179 34.35 3.87 -13.89
N MET A 180 33.27 3.14 -13.59
CA MET A 180 32.99 1.80 -14.13
C MET A 180 32.23 1.93 -15.44
#